data_AF-J9AQ74-F1
#
_entry.id   AF-J9AQ74-F1
#
_cell.length_a   1.000
_cell.length_b   1.000
_cell.length_c   1.000
_cell.angle_alpha   90.00
_cell.angle_beta   90.00
_cell.angle_gamma   90.00
#
_symmetry.space_group_name_H-M   'P 1'
#
loop_
_entity.id
_entity.type
_entity.pdbx_description
1 polymer ?
#
loop_
_entity_poly.entity_id
_entity_poly.type
_entity_poly.pdbx_seq_one_letter_code
_entity_poly.pdbx_strand_id
1 'polypeptide(L)'
;MPYPKCPPNVSSLWDCEGFSNPNAIPLSENLCQGEDDLGIRCWGIPVFLGSEKHWKGLQIFSSSLQYVNSDPDMVALHQESTSKLEFVDILYAGYDWSTKNTTASVWIEGIPPIMNGLRIERSAGDAIHLEQLTGPVVIANSTIRNNRGHGIAVINTTDGRVFINMTTITGNYGDGIHYREGYDTSWHSAISSKRGILL
;
A
#
# COMPACT_ATOMS: atom_id res chain seq x y z
N MET A 1 2.30 12.93 21.31
CA MET A 1 1.34 12.54 20.26
C MET A 1 0.09 13.38 20.42
N PRO A 2 -0.50 13.90 19.32
CA PRO A 2 -1.75 14.64 19.38
C PRO A 2 -2.85 13.77 20.03
N TYR A 3 -3.67 14.37 20.89
CA TYR A 3 -4.67 13.64 21.68
C TYR A 3 -6.02 14.38 21.62
N PRO A 4 -7.07 13.78 21.02
CA PRO A 4 -8.38 14.41 20.83
C PRO A 4 -9.11 14.85 22.11
N LYS A 5 -8.81 14.25 23.27
CA LYS A 5 -9.53 14.50 24.54
C LYS A 5 -11.07 14.42 24.41
N CYS A 6 -11.57 13.39 23.73
CA CYS A 6 -13.02 13.21 23.54
C CYS A 6 -13.69 12.65 24.82
N PRO A 7 -14.76 13.28 25.35
CA PRO A 7 -15.61 12.70 26.37
C PRO A 7 -16.36 11.46 25.86
N PRO A 8 -16.86 10.56 26.73
CA PRO A 8 -17.59 9.36 26.29
C PRO A 8 -18.95 9.62 25.61
N ASN A 9 -19.49 10.85 25.67
CA ASN A 9 -20.84 11.19 25.18
C ASN A 9 -20.86 12.17 23.99
N VAL A 10 -19.76 12.34 23.25
CA VAL A 10 -19.76 13.20 22.05
C VAL A 10 -20.20 12.44 20.81
N SER A 11 -21.03 13.08 19.99
CA SER A 11 -21.48 12.56 18.69
C SER A 11 -20.67 13.11 17.51
N SER A 12 -19.80 14.10 17.75
CA SER A 12 -18.97 14.75 16.74
C SER A 12 -17.52 14.86 17.21
N LEU A 13 -16.58 14.67 16.28
CA LEU A 13 -15.14 14.85 16.50
C LEU A 13 -14.81 16.31 16.88
N TRP A 14 -15.59 17.25 16.36
CA TRP A 14 -15.44 18.68 16.60
C TRP A 14 -15.83 19.11 18.03
N ASP A 15 -16.54 18.24 18.76
CA ASP A 15 -16.94 18.50 20.14
C ASP A 15 -15.87 18.07 21.16
N CYS A 16 -14.75 17.50 20.70
CA CYS A 16 -13.65 17.11 21.58
C CYS A 16 -12.71 18.29 21.87
N GLU A 17 -12.25 18.40 23.12
CA GLU A 17 -11.40 19.52 23.57
C GLU A 17 -10.12 19.67 22.74
N GLY A 18 -9.53 18.55 22.28
CA GLY A 18 -8.33 18.53 21.45
C GLY A 18 -8.51 19.14 20.05
N PHE A 19 -9.75 19.22 19.54
CA PHE A 19 -10.08 19.84 18.24
C PHE A 19 -10.55 21.30 18.35
N SER A 20 -10.61 21.86 19.57
CA SER A 20 -10.96 23.28 19.79
C SER A 20 -9.93 24.25 19.19
N ASN A 21 -8.68 23.81 19.03
CA ASN A 21 -7.63 24.52 18.31
C ASN A 21 -7.35 23.82 16.97
N PRO A 22 -7.76 24.40 15.83
CA PRO A 22 -7.57 23.80 14.50
C PRO A 22 -6.12 23.51 14.13
N ASN A 23 -5.16 24.19 14.77
CA ASN A 23 -3.74 24.02 14.52
C ASN A 23 -3.07 23.00 15.46
N ALA A 24 -3.79 22.53 16.51
CA ALA A 24 -3.23 21.59 17.49
C ALA A 24 -3.26 20.14 17.01
N ILE A 25 -4.28 19.78 16.23
CA ILE A 25 -4.41 18.48 15.57
C ILE A 25 -4.68 18.78 14.09
N PRO A 26 -3.64 18.84 13.24
CA PRO A 26 -3.83 19.06 11.82
C PRO A 26 -4.59 17.86 11.25
N LEU A 27 -5.78 18.11 10.73
CA LEU A 27 -6.52 17.13 9.95
C LEU A 27 -6.12 17.30 8.49
N SER A 28 -5.91 16.20 7.78
CA SER A 28 -5.72 16.23 6.33
C SER A 28 -6.85 17.05 5.69
N GLU A 29 -6.51 17.98 4.79
CA GLU A 29 -7.44 18.92 4.13
C GLU A 29 -8.61 18.22 3.42
N ASN A 30 -8.48 16.92 3.21
CA ASN A 30 -9.55 16.04 2.82
C ASN A 30 -9.48 14.80 3.74
N LEU A 31 -10.60 14.43 4.36
CA LEU A 31 -10.72 13.31 5.32
C LEU A 31 -10.16 11.96 4.83
N CYS A 32 -9.91 11.83 3.53
CA CYS A 32 -9.41 10.63 2.87
C CYS A 32 -8.03 10.81 2.23
N GLN A 33 -7.26 11.82 2.63
CA GLN A 33 -6.06 12.25 1.90
C GLN A 33 -4.77 12.37 2.70
N GLY A 34 -4.65 11.65 3.80
CA GLY A 34 -3.39 11.56 4.52
C GLY A 34 -3.60 10.90 5.87
N GLU A 35 -2.96 9.73 6.00
CA GLU A 35 -2.72 8.91 7.20
C GLU A 35 -3.92 8.55 8.10
N ASP A 36 -3.93 7.29 8.54
CA ASP A 36 -4.91 6.69 9.44
C ASP A 36 -4.71 7.20 10.89
N ASP A 37 -4.83 8.50 11.14
CA ASP A 37 -4.82 9.05 12.51
C ASP A 37 -6.13 8.72 13.26
N LEU A 38 -7.20 8.43 12.51
CA LEU A 38 -8.50 7.94 12.98
C LEU A 38 -8.92 6.80 12.06
N GLY A 39 -9.49 5.71 12.59
CA GLY A 39 -9.92 4.53 11.84
C GLY A 39 -11.11 4.77 10.89
N ILE A 40 -11.05 5.80 10.06
CA ILE A 40 -12.06 6.20 9.09
C ILE A 40 -11.71 5.52 7.78
N ARG A 41 -12.45 4.47 7.43
CA ARG A 41 -12.28 3.80 6.14
C ARG A 41 -12.99 4.61 5.06
N CYS A 42 -12.21 5.18 4.14
CA CYS A 42 -12.76 5.88 2.98
C CYS A 42 -13.21 4.90 1.90
N TRP A 43 -14.47 5.02 1.48
CA TRP A 43 -15.07 4.20 0.44
C TRP A 43 -15.98 5.04 -0.46
N GLY A 44 -16.01 4.74 -1.76
CA GLY A 44 -16.83 5.42 -2.75
C GLY A 44 -16.06 6.24 -3.78
N ILE A 45 -16.80 7.08 -4.51
CA ILE A 45 -16.28 7.84 -5.65
C ILE A 45 -15.16 8.79 -5.19
N PRO A 46 -13.97 8.74 -5.80
CA PRO A 46 -12.90 9.69 -5.50
C PRO A 46 -13.37 11.14 -5.69
N VAL A 47 -13.20 11.94 -4.64
CA VAL A 47 -13.65 13.34 -4.58
C VAL A 47 -12.72 14.32 -5.32
N PHE A 48 -11.62 13.86 -5.92
CA PHE A 48 -10.69 14.73 -6.62
C PHE A 48 -11.08 14.92 -8.09
N LEU A 49 -10.81 16.13 -8.61
CA LEU A 49 -11.12 16.52 -9.98
C LEU A 49 -10.38 15.66 -11.00
N GLY A 50 -11.07 15.18 -12.04
CA GLY A 50 -10.46 14.40 -13.11
C GLY A 50 -10.36 12.91 -12.82
N SER A 51 -10.90 12.43 -11.69
CA SER A 51 -10.92 11.02 -11.35
C SER A 51 -11.66 10.18 -12.40
N GLU A 52 -12.68 10.75 -13.05
CA GLU A 52 -13.42 10.14 -14.15
C GLU A 52 -12.60 9.85 -15.41
N LYS A 53 -11.42 10.48 -15.55
CA LYS A 53 -10.50 10.29 -16.67
C LYS A 53 -9.45 9.21 -16.40
N HIS A 54 -9.40 8.70 -15.16
CA HIS A 54 -8.47 7.65 -14.82
C HIS A 54 -8.99 6.30 -15.31
N TRP A 55 -8.07 5.45 -15.75
CA TRP A 55 -8.39 4.07 -16.12
C TRP A 55 -8.05 3.11 -14.99
N LYS A 56 -8.50 1.86 -15.08
CA LYS A 56 -8.42 0.90 -13.98
C LYS A 56 -7.00 0.57 -13.53
N GLY A 57 -6.02 0.62 -14.42
CA GLY A 57 -4.68 0.10 -14.16
C GLY A 57 -4.53 -1.36 -14.57
N LEU A 58 -3.36 -1.92 -14.27
CA LEU A 58 -3.01 -3.31 -14.56
C LEU A 58 -3.34 -4.20 -13.35
N GLN A 59 -3.95 -5.36 -13.60
CA GLN A 59 -4.15 -6.39 -12.60
C GLN A 59 -3.41 -7.65 -13.03
N ILE A 60 -2.49 -8.12 -12.18
CA ILE A 60 -1.66 -9.30 -12.44
C ILE A 60 -1.94 -10.31 -11.32
N PHE A 61 -2.50 -11.44 -11.69
CA PHE A 61 -2.79 -12.54 -10.77
C PHE A 61 -1.76 -13.65 -10.97
N SER A 62 -0.78 -13.71 -10.08
CA SER A 62 0.34 -14.63 -10.07
C SER A 62 1.12 -14.77 -11.39
N SER A 63 2.38 -14.37 -11.36
CA SER A 63 3.35 -14.65 -12.41
C SER A 63 3.87 -16.08 -12.36
N SER A 64 4.48 -16.53 -13.46
CA SER A 64 5.21 -17.80 -13.49
C SER A 64 6.49 -17.70 -12.66
N LEU A 65 6.87 -18.81 -12.01
CA LEU A 65 8.00 -18.88 -11.08
C LEU A 65 8.98 -19.98 -11.50
N GLN A 66 10.25 -19.77 -11.21
CA GLN A 66 11.29 -20.80 -11.26
C GLN A 66 12.09 -20.83 -9.96
N TYR A 67 12.60 -22.00 -9.61
CA TYR A 67 13.52 -22.15 -8.49
C TYR A 67 14.95 -22.09 -9.01
N VAL A 68 15.74 -21.19 -8.44
CA VAL A 68 17.14 -20.96 -8.82
C VAL A 68 18.02 -21.23 -7.62
N ASN A 69 19.19 -21.82 -7.86
CA ASN A 69 20.17 -22.04 -6.80
C ASN A 69 20.72 -20.71 -6.33
N SER A 70 20.62 -20.46 -5.02
CA SER A 70 21.15 -19.26 -4.37
C SER A 70 22.67 -19.34 -4.15
N ASP A 71 23.24 -20.52 -4.24
CA ASP A 71 24.63 -20.81 -3.90
C ASP A 71 25.30 -21.71 -4.97
N PRO A 72 26.57 -21.47 -5.33
CA PRO A 72 27.40 -22.40 -6.12
C PRO A 72 27.33 -23.87 -5.68
N ASP A 73 27.20 -24.11 -4.37
CA ASP A 73 27.16 -25.46 -3.77
C ASP A 73 25.79 -26.14 -3.94
N MET A 74 24.80 -25.44 -4.53
CA MET A 74 23.45 -25.93 -4.87
C MET A 74 22.61 -26.45 -3.70
N VAL A 75 22.89 -25.99 -2.49
CA VAL A 75 22.18 -26.43 -1.26
C VAL A 75 20.96 -25.56 -0.95
N ALA A 76 20.96 -24.30 -1.41
CA ALA A 76 19.90 -23.35 -1.19
C ALA A 76 19.18 -23.01 -2.50
N LEU A 77 17.84 -23.07 -2.48
CA LEU A 77 16.99 -22.63 -3.57
C LEU A 77 16.28 -21.34 -3.17
N HIS A 78 16.12 -20.42 -4.12
CA HIS A 78 15.20 -19.30 -4.00
C HIS A 78 14.26 -19.25 -5.19
N GLN A 79 13.11 -18.64 -4.98
CA GLN A 79 12.14 -18.39 -6.03
C GLN A 79 12.51 -17.12 -6.79
N GLU A 80 12.39 -17.17 -8.11
CA GLU A 80 12.44 -16.02 -9.00
C GLU A 80 11.24 -16.02 -9.93
N SER A 81 10.72 -14.83 -10.24
CA SER A 81 9.67 -14.65 -11.22
C SER A 81 10.24 -14.72 -12.63
N THR A 82 9.63 -15.48 -13.53
CA THR A 82 10.01 -15.52 -14.95
C THR A 82 9.30 -14.45 -15.78
N SER A 83 8.25 -13.83 -15.22
CA SER A 83 7.54 -12.71 -15.84
C SER A 83 8.28 -11.39 -15.60
N LYS A 84 8.24 -10.51 -16.60
CA LYS A 84 8.88 -9.19 -16.54
C LYS A 84 7.91 -8.10 -16.98
N LEU A 85 7.92 -6.99 -16.26
CA LEU A 85 7.23 -5.75 -16.63
C LEU A 85 8.30 -4.66 -16.71
N GLU A 86 8.71 -4.30 -17.93
CA GLU A 86 9.87 -3.43 -18.14
C GLU A 86 9.60 -2.27 -19.10
N PHE A 87 10.17 -1.11 -18.79
CA PHE A 87 10.17 0.09 -19.65
C PHE A 87 8.77 0.58 -20.03
N VAL A 88 7.88 0.65 -19.03
CA VAL A 88 6.48 1.06 -19.23
C VAL A 88 6.17 2.33 -18.45
N ASP A 89 5.48 3.25 -19.13
CA ASP A 89 4.85 4.41 -18.52
C ASP A 89 3.38 4.12 -18.19
N ILE A 90 3.01 4.24 -16.92
CA ILE A 90 1.65 4.05 -16.41
C ILE A 90 1.21 5.37 -15.79
N LEU A 91 0.37 6.10 -16.52
CA LEU A 91 -0.06 7.44 -16.16
C LEU A 91 -1.57 7.47 -15.93
N TYR A 92 -2.03 8.19 -14.91
CA TYR A 92 -3.45 8.44 -14.66
C TYR A 92 -4.29 7.15 -14.56
N ALA A 93 -3.78 6.12 -13.88
CA ALA A 93 -4.48 4.87 -13.62
C ALA A 93 -5.06 4.82 -12.19
N GLY A 94 -5.62 3.70 -11.75
CA GLY A 94 -6.10 3.50 -10.38
C GLY A 94 -7.57 3.85 -10.14
N TYR A 95 -8.42 3.89 -11.17
CA TYR A 95 -9.87 4.08 -10.99
C TYR A 95 -10.69 3.08 -11.78
N ASP A 96 -11.50 2.29 -11.07
CA ASP A 96 -12.37 1.31 -11.70
C ASP A 96 -13.75 1.90 -11.95
N TRP A 97 -14.05 2.16 -13.23
CA TRP A 97 -15.35 2.70 -13.65
C TRP A 97 -16.54 1.80 -13.31
N SER A 98 -16.32 0.49 -13.20
CA SER A 98 -17.39 -0.50 -12.92
C SER A 98 -17.82 -0.48 -11.46
N THR A 99 -16.85 -0.42 -10.54
CA THR A 99 -17.09 -0.41 -9.09
C THR A 99 -17.17 1.00 -8.51
N LYS A 100 -16.82 2.02 -9.30
CA LYS A 100 -16.74 3.43 -8.87
C LYS A 100 -15.78 3.65 -7.71
N ASN A 101 -14.77 2.79 -7.58
CA ASN A 101 -13.80 2.82 -6.50
C ASN A 101 -12.38 3.08 -7.01
N THR A 102 -11.56 3.67 -6.14
CA THR A 102 -10.13 3.78 -6.34
C THR A 102 -9.47 2.41 -6.21
N THR A 103 -8.46 2.18 -7.05
CA THR A 103 -7.59 1.01 -7.05
C THR A 103 -6.15 1.48 -7.33
N ALA A 104 -5.22 0.54 -7.46
CA ALA A 104 -3.84 0.85 -7.76
C ALA A 104 -3.58 0.96 -9.27
N SER A 105 -2.52 1.67 -9.65
CA SER A 105 -2.09 1.70 -11.05
C SER A 105 -1.57 0.33 -11.51
N VAL A 106 -0.87 -0.38 -10.63
CA VAL A 106 -0.49 -1.78 -10.78
C VAL A 106 -0.93 -2.53 -9.53
N TRP A 107 -1.84 -3.47 -9.69
CA TRP A 107 -2.28 -4.37 -8.65
C TRP A 107 -1.76 -5.77 -8.93
N ILE A 108 -1.05 -6.35 -7.98
CA ILE A 108 -0.49 -7.69 -8.09
C ILE A 108 -0.92 -8.51 -6.88
N GLU A 109 -1.40 -9.70 -7.16
CA GLU A 109 -1.71 -10.72 -6.15
C GLU A 109 -0.86 -11.97 -6.42
N GLY A 110 -0.28 -12.56 -5.37
CA GLY A 110 0.57 -13.74 -5.48
C GLY A 110 2.00 -13.42 -5.94
N ILE A 111 2.47 -14.03 -7.02
CA ILE A 111 3.88 -13.89 -7.47
C ILE A 111 4.03 -12.64 -8.35
N PRO A 112 4.83 -11.64 -7.96
CA PRO A 112 5.03 -10.43 -8.76
C PRO A 112 5.97 -10.67 -9.94
N PRO A 113 5.79 -9.98 -11.08
CA PRO A 113 6.81 -9.94 -12.13
C PRO A 113 8.04 -9.15 -11.64
N ILE A 114 9.19 -9.35 -12.30
CA ILE A 114 10.33 -8.45 -12.14
C ILE A 114 9.95 -7.11 -12.78
N MET A 115 9.98 -6.03 -11.99
CA MET A 115 9.61 -4.69 -12.42
C MET A 115 10.86 -3.83 -12.62
N ASN A 116 11.05 -3.28 -13.81
CA ASN A 116 12.27 -2.54 -14.14
C ASN A 116 11.99 -1.37 -15.10
N GLY A 117 12.48 -0.17 -14.80
CA GLY A 117 12.29 0.97 -15.71
C GLY A 117 10.83 1.44 -15.79
N LEU A 118 10.06 1.33 -14.70
CA LEU A 118 8.67 1.78 -14.68
C LEU A 118 8.58 3.27 -14.37
N ARG A 119 7.65 3.97 -15.04
CA ARG A 119 7.25 5.32 -14.67
C ARG A 119 5.79 5.35 -14.31
N ILE A 120 5.47 5.44 -13.02
CA ILE A 120 4.09 5.44 -12.53
C ILE A 120 3.77 6.80 -11.93
N GLU A 121 2.78 7.48 -12.51
CA GLU A 121 2.42 8.83 -12.09
C GLU A 121 0.92 9.07 -12.00
N ARG A 122 0.54 9.86 -10.99
CA ARG A 122 -0.83 10.36 -10.84
C ARG A 122 -1.85 9.22 -10.80
N SER A 123 -1.51 8.15 -10.09
CA SER A 123 -2.48 7.12 -9.72
C SER A 123 -3.59 7.73 -8.85
N ALA A 124 -4.83 7.32 -9.08
CA ALA A 124 -5.98 7.65 -8.27
C ALA A 124 -5.98 6.95 -6.90
N GLY A 125 -5.20 5.88 -6.75
CA GLY A 125 -4.87 5.21 -5.48
C GLY A 125 -3.36 4.99 -5.36
N ASP A 126 -2.95 3.81 -4.92
CA ASP A 126 -1.53 3.44 -4.84
C ASP A 126 -0.90 3.36 -6.23
N ALA A 127 0.41 3.57 -6.34
CA ALA A 127 1.10 3.34 -7.60
C ALA A 127 1.25 1.83 -7.86
N ILE A 128 1.85 1.11 -6.91
CA ILE A 128 1.97 -0.34 -6.94
C ILE A 128 1.37 -0.90 -5.66
N HIS A 129 0.38 -1.77 -5.80
CA HIS A 129 -0.24 -2.50 -4.70
C HIS A 129 0.03 -3.98 -4.84
N LEU A 130 0.63 -4.55 -3.81
CA LEU A 130 1.14 -5.91 -3.77
C LEU A 130 0.46 -6.62 -2.61
N GLU A 131 -0.46 -7.53 -2.90
CA GLU A 131 -1.25 -8.23 -1.89
C GLU A 131 -0.96 -9.73 -1.88
N GLN A 132 -0.90 -10.31 -0.67
CA GLN A 132 -0.78 -11.76 -0.46
C GLN A 132 0.39 -12.39 -1.24
N LEU A 133 1.54 -11.72 -1.22
CA LEU A 133 2.70 -12.15 -1.98
C LEU A 133 3.30 -13.43 -1.43
N THR A 134 3.56 -14.37 -2.33
CA THR A 134 4.19 -15.67 -2.06
C THR A 134 5.61 -15.80 -2.64
N GLY A 135 6.12 -14.74 -3.27
CA GLY A 135 7.47 -14.68 -3.84
C GLY A 135 8.09 -13.30 -3.69
N PRO A 136 9.37 -13.14 -4.06
CA PRO A 136 10.11 -11.91 -3.81
C PRO A 136 9.67 -10.79 -4.75
N VAL A 137 9.63 -9.57 -4.22
CA VAL A 137 9.39 -8.34 -5.01
C VAL A 137 10.71 -7.77 -5.47
N VAL A 138 10.83 -7.50 -6.77
CA VAL A 138 11.99 -6.82 -7.34
C VAL A 138 11.53 -5.63 -8.17
N ILE A 139 11.90 -4.42 -7.73
CA ILE A 139 11.63 -3.15 -8.42
C ILE A 139 12.96 -2.43 -8.64
N ALA A 140 13.30 -2.16 -9.89
CA ALA A 140 14.55 -1.51 -10.26
C ALA A 140 14.34 -0.32 -11.21
N ASN A 141 15.25 0.65 -11.16
CA ASN A 141 15.37 1.74 -12.14
C ASN A 141 14.05 2.49 -12.41
N SER A 142 13.17 2.62 -11.41
CA SER A 142 11.81 3.09 -11.62
C SER A 142 11.59 4.49 -11.04
N THR A 143 10.57 5.20 -11.53
CA THR A 143 10.14 6.50 -11.02
C THR A 143 8.67 6.43 -10.67
N ILE A 144 8.35 6.59 -9.39
CA ILE A 144 6.98 6.54 -8.86
C ILE A 144 6.69 7.88 -8.21
N ARG A 145 5.74 8.66 -8.75
CA ARG A 145 5.50 10.00 -8.22
C ARG A 145 4.09 10.53 -8.34
N ASN A 146 3.75 11.42 -7.41
CA ASN A 146 2.50 12.18 -7.42
C ASN A 146 1.26 11.29 -7.42
N ASN A 147 1.32 10.15 -6.74
CA ASN A 147 0.18 9.23 -6.61
C ASN A 147 -0.67 9.62 -5.40
N ARG A 148 -1.98 9.37 -5.51
CA ARG A 148 -2.97 9.79 -4.52
C ARG A 148 -2.99 8.90 -3.28
N GLY A 149 -2.58 7.63 -3.42
CA GLY A 149 -2.30 6.71 -2.31
C GLY A 149 -0.80 6.61 -2.03
N HIS A 150 -0.35 5.42 -1.64
CA HIS A 150 1.05 5.11 -1.41
C HIS A 150 1.84 5.03 -2.73
N GLY A 151 3.16 5.17 -2.65
CA GLY A 151 4.03 4.84 -3.78
C GLY A 151 4.01 3.34 -4.05
N ILE A 152 4.47 2.56 -3.07
CA ILE A 152 4.43 1.09 -3.10
C ILE A 152 3.77 0.61 -1.81
N ALA A 153 2.70 -0.15 -1.92
CA ALA A 153 2.04 -0.81 -0.81
C ALA A 153 2.29 -2.33 -0.90
N VAL A 154 2.92 -2.90 0.12
CA VAL A 154 3.13 -4.34 0.30
C VAL A 154 2.29 -4.79 1.48
N ILE A 155 1.24 -5.56 1.23
CA ILE A 155 0.23 -5.92 2.22
C ILE A 155 0.11 -7.44 2.30
N ASN A 156 0.10 -7.96 3.53
CA ASN A 156 -0.14 -9.38 3.82
C ASN A 156 0.86 -10.33 3.11
N THR A 157 2.10 -9.91 2.90
CA THR A 157 3.14 -10.78 2.34
C THR A 157 3.58 -11.85 3.35
N THR A 158 3.81 -13.07 2.87
CA THR A 158 4.35 -14.19 3.67
C THR A 158 5.83 -14.46 3.40
N ASP A 159 6.35 -14.01 2.26
CA ASP A 159 7.76 -14.13 1.88
C ASP A 159 8.60 -12.99 2.48
N GLY A 160 8.06 -11.76 2.46
CA GLY A 160 8.67 -10.57 3.03
C GLY A 160 9.92 -10.03 2.32
N ARG A 161 10.45 -10.70 1.29
CA ARG A 161 11.59 -10.20 0.53
C ARG A 161 11.17 -9.14 -0.48
N VAL A 162 11.62 -7.91 -0.24
CA VAL A 162 11.35 -6.75 -1.11
C VAL A 162 12.67 -6.05 -1.45
N PHE A 163 13.03 -6.07 -2.74
CA PHE A 163 14.22 -5.43 -3.27
C PHE A 163 13.83 -4.24 -4.13
N ILE A 164 14.16 -3.03 -3.66
CA ILE A 164 13.94 -1.78 -4.38
C ILE A 164 15.29 -1.14 -4.63
N ASN A 165 15.66 -0.98 -5.91
CA ASN A 165 16.97 -0.47 -6.31
C ASN A 165 16.85 0.65 -7.35
N MET A 166 17.73 1.66 -7.27
CA MET A 166 17.80 2.78 -8.22
C MET A 166 16.43 3.39 -8.57
N THR A 167 15.53 3.45 -7.57
CA THR A 167 14.13 3.83 -7.77
C THR A 167 13.81 5.09 -6.98
N THR A 168 13.18 6.07 -7.64
CA THR A 168 12.78 7.33 -7.01
C THR A 168 11.29 7.31 -6.70
N ILE A 169 10.93 7.52 -5.43
CA ILE A 169 9.55 7.52 -4.95
C ILE A 169 9.28 8.86 -4.26
N THR A 170 8.47 9.73 -4.87
CA THR A 170 8.34 11.13 -4.39
C THR A 170 6.95 11.72 -4.62
N GLY A 171 6.53 12.65 -3.75
CA GLY A 171 5.28 13.40 -3.93
C GLY A 171 4.00 12.55 -3.87
N ASN A 172 4.05 11.33 -3.33
CA ASN A 172 2.85 10.54 -3.05
C ASN A 172 2.15 11.10 -1.81
N TYR A 173 0.82 10.99 -1.77
CA TYR A 173 0.03 11.52 -0.66
C TYR A 173 -0.05 10.57 0.54
N GLY A 174 0.01 9.26 0.31
CA GLY A 174 0.30 8.28 1.37
C GLY A 174 1.81 8.08 1.53
N ASP A 175 2.21 7.09 2.33
CA ASP A 175 3.60 6.66 2.43
C ASP A 175 4.29 6.46 1.07
N GLY A 176 5.58 6.77 1.02
CA GLY A 176 6.41 6.38 -0.13
C GLY A 176 6.41 4.86 -0.31
N ILE A 177 6.75 4.13 0.75
CA ILE A 177 6.68 2.67 0.81
C ILE A 177 5.93 2.30 2.07
N HIS A 178 4.77 1.65 1.92
CA HIS A 178 3.99 1.10 3.00
C HIS A 178 4.19 -0.42 3.02
N TYR A 179 4.65 -0.97 4.15
CA TYR A 179 4.91 -2.40 4.28
C TYR A 179 4.18 -2.95 5.50
N ARG A 180 3.36 -3.98 5.27
CA ARG A 180 2.63 -4.71 6.29
C ARG A 180 2.75 -6.21 6.05
N GLU A 181 3.38 -6.88 7.01
CA GLU A 181 3.51 -8.33 7.03
C GLU A 181 2.14 -9.03 7.17
N GLY A 182 2.00 -10.19 6.54
CA GLY A 182 0.86 -11.07 6.77
C GLY A 182 1.01 -11.78 8.11
N TYR A 183 0.21 -11.39 9.09
CA TYR A 183 0.13 -12.14 10.35
C TYR A 183 -0.70 -13.42 10.13
N ASP A 184 -0.12 -14.57 10.49
CA ASP A 184 -0.94 -15.75 10.74
C ASP A 184 -1.91 -15.45 11.90
N THR A 185 -3.14 -15.96 11.78
CA THR A 185 -4.23 -15.82 12.76
C THR A 185 -3.84 -16.26 14.19
N SER A 186 -2.75 -17.00 14.34
CA SER A 186 -2.15 -17.40 15.62
C SER A 186 -1.63 -16.23 16.48
N TRP A 187 -1.29 -15.09 15.89
CA TRP A 187 -0.78 -13.93 16.65
C TRP A 187 -1.83 -13.24 17.54
N HIS A 188 -3.10 -13.23 17.14
CA HIS A 188 -4.18 -12.67 17.97
C HIS A 188 -4.36 -13.44 19.29
N SER A 189 -4.14 -14.77 19.26
CA SER A 189 -4.19 -15.63 20.45
C SER A 189 -3.06 -15.35 21.44
N ALA A 190 -1.88 -14.94 20.96
CA ALA A 190 -0.71 -14.64 21.80
C ALA A 190 -0.83 -13.30 22.55
N ILE A 191 -1.55 -12.33 21.99
CA ILE A 191 -1.79 -11.02 22.64
C ILE A 191 -2.94 -11.11 23.64
N SER A 192 -3.96 -11.94 23.37
CA SER A 192 -5.04 -12.20 24.32
C SER A 192 -4.57 -12.94 25.58
N SER A 193 -3.58 -13.83 25.48
CA SER A 193 -3.08 -14.58 26.66
C SER A 193 -2.17 -13.75 27.57
N LYS A 194 -1.55 -12.67 27.06
CA LYS A 194 -0.67 -11.78 27.86
C LYS A 194 -1.39 -10.74 28.70
N ARG A 195 -2.72 -10.61 28.60
CA ARG A 195 -3.54 -9.73 29.47
C ARG A 195 -4.08 -10.43 30.73
N GLY A 196 -3.66 -11.66 31.00
CA GLY A 196 -4.26 -12.50 32.05
C GLY A 196 -3.31 -13.08 33.09
N ILE A 197 -2.22 -12.40 33.48
CA ILE A 197 -1.49 -12.78 34.71
C ILE A 197 -0.98 -11.49 35.39
N LEU A 198 -1.75 -11.01 36.37
CA LEU A 198 -1.28 -10.22 37.50
C LEU A 198 -1.71 -11.00 38.75
N LEU A 199 -0.74 -11.63 39.40
CA LEU A 199 -0.82 -11.98 40.83
C LEU A 199 -0.51 -10.72 41.64
#